data_AF-A0AA91JNN8-F1
#
_entry.id   AF-A0AA91JNN8-F1
#
_cell.length_a   1.000
_cell.length_b   1.000
_cell.length_c   1.000
_cell.angle_alpha   90.00
_cell.angle_beta   90.00
_cell.angle_gamma   90.00
#
_symmetry.space_group_name_H-M   'P 1'
#
loop_
_entity.id
_entity.type
_entity.pdbx_description
1 polymer ?
#
loop_
_entity_poly.entity_id
_entity_poly.type
_entity_poly.pdbx_seq_one_letter_code
_entity_poly.pdbx_strand_id
1 'polypeptide(L)' 'MYIELRDEIGTSDGTFLPVTPYFLIKTSDEGYSMFSPTPCDVLAEDWKIVSTD' A
#
# COMPACT_ATOMS: atom_id res chain seq x y z
N MET A 1 -3.77 -9.65 -9.65
CA MET A 1 -2.89 -9.06 -8.62
C MET A 1 -2.56 -7.65 -9.02
N TYR A 2 -2.60 -6.70 -8.08
CA TYR A 2 -2.27 -5.30 -8.37
C TYR A 2 -1.76 -4.59 -7.12
N ILE A 3 -1.09 -3.46 -7.35
CA ILE A 3 -0.69 -2.50 -6.34
C ILE A 3 -1.31 -1.16 -6.74
N GLU A 4 -1.95 -0.48 -5.80
CA GLU A 4 -2.61 0.81 -6.03
C GLU A 4 -2.28 1.78 -4.89
N LEU A 5 -1.92 3.02 -5.23
CA LEU A 5 -1.78 4.09 -4.24
C LEU A 5 -3.16 4.64 -3.88
N ARG A 6 -3.51 4.65 -2.60
CA ARG A 6 -4.76 5.17 -2.06
C ARG A 6 -4.45 6.23 -1.01
N ASP A 7 -5.24 7.30 -0.99
CA ASP A 7 -5.21 8.39 -0.02
C ASP A 7 -6.53 8.51 0.78
N GLU A 8 -7.44 7.54 0.59
CA GLU A 8 -8.70 7.43 1.29
C GLU A 8 -8.94 5.99 1.80
N ILE A 9 -9.74 5.85 2.86
CA ILE A 9 -10.18 4.55 3.38
C ILE A 9 -11.71 4.51 3.49
N GLY A 10 -12.31 3.41 3.02
CA GLY A 10 -13.74 3.17 3.10
C GLY A 10 -14.16 2.75 4.50
N THR A 11 -15.24 3.33 5.01
CA THR A 11 -15.85 3.01 6.31
C THR A 11 -17.04 2.07 6.13
N SER A 12 -17.49 1.45 7.22
CA SER A 12 -18.62 0.49 7.20
C SER A 12 -19.96 1.12 6.81
N ASP A 13 -20.09 2.45 6.89
CA ASP A 13 -21.27 3.20 6.45
C ASP A 13 -21.21 3.63 4.97
N GLY A 14 -20.17 3.22 4.24
CA GLY A 14 -19.99 3.51 2.82
C GLY A 14 -19.42 4.90 2.53
N THR A 15 -18.93 5.61 3.54
CA THR A 15 -18.20 6.87 3.36
C THR A 15 -16.69 6.63 3.20
N PHE A 16 -15.96 7.66 2.78
CA PHE A 16 -14.51 7.61 2.64
C PHE A 16 -13.88 8.70 3.50
N LEU A 17 -12.84 8.33 4.25
CA LEU A 17 -12.08 9.25 5.07
C LEU A 17 -10.72 9.51 4.43
N PRO A 18 -10.26 10.78 4.37
CA PRO A 18 -8.91 11.09 3.91
C PRO A 18 -7.89 10.54 4.92
N VAL A 19 -6.84 9.90 4.41
CA VAL A 19 -5.75 9.32 5.20
C VAL A 19 -4.39 9.62 4.58
N THR A 20 -3.32 9.36 5.33
CA THR A 20 -1.97 9.38 4.75
C THR A 20 -1.88 8.33 3.63
N PRO A 21 -1.33 8.67 2.45
CA PRO A 21 -1.28 7.74 1.33
C PRO A 21 -0.60 6.41 1.68
N TYR A 22 -1.17 5.31 1.20
CA TYR A 22 -0.70 3.94 1.40
C TYR A 22 -0.87 3.11 0.14
N PHE A 23 -0.07 2.06 0.00
CA PHE A 23 -0.22 1.09 -1.06
C PHE A 23 -1.18 -0.01 -0.64
N LEU A 24 -2.26 -0.16 -1.39
CA LEU A 24 -3.17 -1.29 -1.32
C LEU A 24 -2.66 -2.40 -2.25
N ILE A 25 -2.44 -3.59 -1.69
CA ILE A 25 -1.85 -4.72 -2.40
C ILE A 25 -2.86 -5.86 -2.44
N LYS A 26 -3.25 -6.27 -3.65
CA LYS A 26 -4.13 -7.41 -3.88
C LYS A 26 -3.33 -8.60 -4.41
N THR A 27 -3.16 -9.62 -3.58
CA THR A 27 -2.52 -10.89 -3.96
C THR A 27 -3.51 -11.79 -4.70
N SER A 28 -3.06 -12.98 -5.13
CA SER A 28 -3.92 -14.00 -5.75
C SER A 28 -5.00 -14.53 -4.81
N ASP A 29 -4.75 -14.43 -3.49
CA ASP A 29 -5.65 -14.91 -2.44
C ASP A 29 -6.72 -13.87 -2.13
N GLU A 30 -7.66 -14.18 -1.22
CA GLU A 30 -8.79 -13.29 -0.92
C GLU A 30 -8.40 -12.00 -0.21
N GLY A 31 -7.29 -11.99 0.54
CA GLY A 31 -6.86 -10.88 1.37
C GLY A 31 -6.35 -9.64 0.61
N TYR A 32 -6.46 -8.50 1.29
CA TYR A 32 -5.76 -7.27 0.95
C TYR A 32 -4.68 -7.01 1.98
N SER A 33 -3.51 -6.58 1.53
CA SER A 33 -2.44 -6.07 2.39
C SER A 33 -2.29 -4.57 2.20
N MET A 34 -1.86 -3.88 3.25
CA MET A 34 -1.61 -2.44 3.24
C MET A 34 -0.15 -2.16 3.60
N PHE A 35 0.50 -1.28 2.86
CA PHE A 35 1.84 -0.78 3.18
C PHE A 35 1.84 0.75 3.16
N SER A 36 2.08 1.35 4.33
CA SER A 36 2.21 2.81 4.48
C SER A 36 3.70 3.15 4.62
N PRO A 37 4.36 3.69 3.58
CA PRO A 37 5.78 4.00 3.65
C PRO A 37 6.04 5.11 4.67
N THR A 38 7.07 4.93 5.48
CA THR A 38 7.58 5.98 6.35
C THR A 38 8.46 6.94 5.54
N PRO A 39 8.75 8.15 6.05
CA PRO A 39 9.72 9.05 5.41
C PRO A 39 11.09 8.39 5.20
N CYS A 40 11.51 7.51 6.11
CA CYS A 40 12.77 6.78 5.98
C CYS A 40 12.74 5.79 4.80
N ASP A 41 11.59 5.16 4.52
CA ASP A 41 11.44 4.30 3.35
C ASP A 41 11.57 5.14 2.06
N VAL A 42 10.79 6.22 1.94
CA VAL A 42 10.79 7.07 0.71
C VAL A 42 12.14 7.70 0.43
N LEU A 43 12.89 8.05 1.48
CA LEU A 43 14.20 8.71 1.37
C LEU A 43 15.37 7.72 1.31
N ALA A 44 15.14 6.41 1.38
CA ALA A 44 16.21 5.43 1.27
C ALA A 44 16.82 5.45 -0.14
N GLU A 45 18.15 5.41 -0.21
CA GLU A 45 18.91 5.41 -1.48
C GLU A 45 19.47 4.02 -1.83
N ASP A 46 19.29 3.04 -0.94
CA ASP A 46 19.86 1.70 -1.02
C ASP A 46 18.85 0.61 -1.39
N TRP A 47 17.74 1.01 -2.03
CA TRP A 47 16.74 0.08 -2.56
C TRP A 47 17.38 -0.93 -3.52
N LYS A 48 17.05 -2.21 -3.31
CA LYS A 48 17.49 -3.30 -4.18
C LYS A 48 16.30 -4.09 -4.67
N ILE A 49 16.26 -4.30 -5.98
CA ILE A 49 15.31 -5.25 -6.57
C ILE A 49 15.73 -6.65 -6.14
N VAL A 50 14.83 -7.37 -5.47
CA VAL A 50 15.03 -8.77 -5.09
C VAL A 50 14.41 -9.64 -6.17
N SER A 51 15.21 -10.43 -6.88
CA SER A 51 14.70 -11.47 -7.79
C SER A 51 14.33 -12.73 -7.00
N THR A 52 13.45 -13.54 -7.57
CA THR A 52 12.93 -14.78 -6.95
C THR A 52 13.50 -16.05 -7.59
N ASP A 53 14.67 -15.93 -8.22
CA ASP A 53 15.35 -17.06 -8.89
C ASP A 53 15.74 -18.16 -7.89
#